data_AF-A0A1F5WB27-F1
#
_entry.id   AF-A0A1F5WB27-F1
#
_cell.length_a   1.000
_cell.length_b   1.000
_cell.length_c   1.000
_cell.angle_alpha   90.00
_cell.angle_beta   90.00
_cell.angle_gamma   90.00
#
_symmetry.space_group_name_H-M   'P 1'
#
loop_
_entity.id
_entity.type
_entity.pdbx_description
1 polymer ?
#
loop_
_entity_poly.entity_id
_entity_poly.type
_entity_poly.pdbx_seq_one_letter_code
_entity_poly.pdbx_strand_id
1 'polypeptide(L)'
;MKSFFRIFYKFRGWWLERQAEIEIRKLKDGEYRLPYKIPYISQYASAERAEEFVKHEELLKMDAQWCESGADSPEDYAFWAPKLCGMACFKMILLSLGCRTPKLVELGKQAMAAGCYLPDPKNPKRLIGLLHKPFLKFAENFGFHGKLIWHICPCAIASEILKNNFIIASVHHDMRYAGARHDSKQGHLVFVHGFKIDGGKVAGFYIHNPSGFFGISQENHFVPVDDFLNCFSGRIIVLWKK
;
A
#
# COMPACT_ATOMS: atom_id res chain seq x y z
N MET A 1 -31.05 2.93 6.04
CA MET A 1 -30.01 2.16 5.30
C MET A 1 -28.57 2.38 5.77
N LYS A 2 -28.05 3.61 5.90
CA LYS A 2 -26.64 3.86 6.32
C LYS A 2 -26.28 3.28 7.71
N SER A 3 -27.23 3.30 8.65
CA SER A 3 -27.04 2.77 10.02
C SER A 3 -26.91 1.24 10.06
N PHE A 4 -27.79 0.52 9.34
CA PHE A 4 -27.78 -0.94 9.29
C PHE A 4 -26.52 -1.50 8.62
N PHE A 5 -26.07 -0.88 7.53
CA PHE A 5 -24.80 -1.19 6.89
C PHE A 5 -23.62 -1.00 7.86
N ARG A 6 -23.57 0.12 8.58
CA ARG A 6 -22.50 0.41 9.55
C ARG A 6 -22.47 -0.59 10.70
N ILE A 7 -23.63 -1.04 11.18
CA ILE A 7 -23.75 -2.08 12.22
C ILE A 7 -23.29 -3.44 11.66
N PHE A 8 -23.74 -3.83 10.48
CA PHE A 8 -23.33 -5.08 9.83
C PHE A 8 -21.81 -5.14 9.59
N TYR A 9 -21.20 -4.06 9.08
CA TYR A 9 -19.74 -4.00 8.90
C TYR A 9 -18.99 -4.03 10.24
N LYS A 10 -19.52 -3.44 11.31
CA LYS A 10 -18.97 -3.57 12.66
C LYS A 10 -19.03 -5.00 13.18
N PHE A 11 -20.16 -5.70 13.03
CA PHE A 11 -20.31 -7.10 13.44
C PHE A 11 -19.42 -8.05 12.62
N ARG A 12 -19.35 -7.84 11.30
CA ARG A 12 -18.49 -8.63 10.42
C ARG A 12 -17.00 -8.39 10.71
N GLY A 13 -16.63 -7.13 10.98
CA GLY A 13 -15.30 -6.76 11.46
C GLY A 13 -14.99 -7.50 12.76
N TRP A 14 -15.86 -7.38 13.76
CA TRP A 14 -15.71 -8.05 15.06
C TRP A 14 -15.54 -9.57 14.98
N TRP A 15 -16.30 -10.25 14.10
CA TRP A 15 -16.15 -11.69 13.93
C TRP A 15 -14.82 -12.08 13.26
N LEU A 16 -14.42 -11.36 12.21
CA LEU A 16 -13.11 -11.57 11.57
C LEU A 16 -11.96 -11.29 12.53
N GLU A 17 -12.09 -10.24 13.35
CA GLU A 17 -11.11 -9.86 14.37
C GLU A 17 -10.94 -10.97 15.40
N ARG A 18 -12.04 -11.48 15.97
CA ARG A 18 -11.98 -12.52 17.01
C ARG A 18 -11.37 -13.82 16.49
N GLN A 19 -11.69 -14.21 15.25
CA GLN A 19 -11.08 -15.38 14.63
C GLN A 19 -9.58 -15.17 14.38
N ALA A 20 -9.21 -14.00 13.85
CA ALA A 20 -7.81 -13.66 13.62
C ALA A 20 -7.02 -13.61 14.95
N GLU A 21 -7.58 -13.05 16.03
CA GLU A 21 -6.91 -13.04 17.34
C GLU A 21 -6.68 -14.45 17.88
N ILE A 22 -7.64 -15.36 17.73
CA ILE A 22 -7.48 -16.76 18.16
C ILE A 22 -6.40 -17.46 17.34
N GLU A 23 -6.34 -17.22 16.03
CA GLU A 23 -5.30 -17.75 15.15
C GLU A 23 -3.92 -17.23 15.55
N ILE A 24 -3.80 -15.91 15.71
CA ILE A 24 -2.52 -15.24 16.02
C ILE A 24 -1.99 -15.62 17.40
N ARG A 25 -2.84 -15.79 18.42
CA ARG A 25 -2.40 -16.22 19.77
C ARG A 25 -1.77 -17.62 19.80
N LYS A 26 -2.00 -18.45 18.79
CA LYS A 26 -1.41 -19.80 18.69
C LYS A 26 -0.03 -19.78 18.05
N LEU A 27 0.34 -18.67 17.41
CA LEU A 27 1.64 -18.52 16.77
C LEU A 27 2.74 -18.43 17.83
N LYS A 28 3.90 -18.98 17.50
CA LYS A 28 5.12 -18.77 18.27
C LYS A 28 5.66 -17.37 18.00
N ASP A 29 6.40 -16.83 18.95
CA ASP A 29 7.15 -15.59 18.73
C ASP A 29 8.12 -15.76 17.55
N GLY A 30 8.26 -14.70 16.76
CA GLY A 30 9.05 -14.74 15.53
C GLY A 30 8.46 -13.89 14.41
N GLU A 31 9.06 -14.03 13.23
CA GLU A 31 8.67 -13.30 12.03
C GLU A 31 7.95 -14.19 11.03
N TYR A 32 6.86 -13.68 10.49
CA TYR A 32 6.04 -14.35 9.50
C TYR A 32 6.01 -13.48 8.25
N ARG A 33 6.51 -14.02 7.13
CA ARG A 33 6.67 -13.31 5.86
C ARG A 33 5.89 -14.01 4.77
N LEU A 34 5.49 -13.25 3.75
CA LEU A 34 5.10 -13.85 2.49
C LEU A 34 6.27 -14.67 1.91
N PRO A 35 6.03 -15.84 1.29
CA PRO A 35 7.07 -16.76 0.83
C PRO A 35 7.69 -16.34 -0.52
N TYR A 36 7.63 -15.04 -0.87
CA TYR A 36 8.05 -14.52 -2.16
C TYR A 36 9.25 -13.58 -1.99
N LYS A 37 10.17 -13.61 -2.97
CA LYS A 37 11.19 -12.56 -3.11
C LYS A 37 10.52 -11.32 -3.68
N ILE A 38 10.25 -10.35 -2.81
CA ILE A 38 9.53 -9.13 -3.18
C ILE A 38 10.56 -8.01 -3.42
N PRO A 39 10.78 -7.59 -4.68
CA PRO A 39 11.62 -6.43 -4.94
C PRO A 39 10.93 -5.16 -4.45
N TYR A 40 11.71 -4.22 -3.93
CA TYR A 40 11.22 -2.87 -3.64
C TYR A 40 11.03 -2.06 -4.93
N ILE A 41 9.95 -1.29 -4.99
CA ILE A 41 9.69 -0.31 -6.06
C ILE A 41 9.29 1.01 -5.40
N SER A 42 10.11 2.04 -5.61
CA SER A 42 9.75 3.41 -5.26
C SER A 42 8.71 3.97 -6.24
N GLN A 43 7.89 4.90 -5.78
CA GLN A 43 7.03 5.71 -6.66
C GLN A 43 7.80 6.82 -7.39
N TYR A 44 9.03 7.09 -6.95
CA TYR A 44 9.97 8.00 -7.58
C TYR A 44 11.01 7.19 -8.37
N ALA A 45 11.46 7.72 -9.51
CA ALA A 45 12.46 7.06 -10.34
C ALA A 45 13.83 7.02 -9.63
N SER A 46 14.26 8.13 -9.04
CA SER A 46 15.41 8.17 -8.13
C SER A 46 14.97 7.90 -6.69
N ALA A 47 14.92 6.63 -6.28
CA ALA A 47 14.46 6.22 -4.95
C ALA A 47 15.27 6.88 -3.81
N GLU A 48 16.57 7.07 -4.01
CA GLU A 48 17.49 7.71 -3.09
C GLU A 48 17.16 9.18 -2.79
N ARG A 49 16.42 9.84 -3.69
CA ARG A 49 16.00 11.25 -3.57
C ARG A 49 14.57 11.42 -3.05
N ALA A 50 13.92 10.33 -2.61
CA ALA A 50 12.51 10.37 -2.19
C ALA A 50 12.20 11.44 -1.13
N GLU A 51 13.11 11.68 -0.17
CA GLU A 51 12.92 12.71 0.86
C GLU A 51 12.91 14.12 0.27
N GLU A 52 13.82 14.40 -0.66
CA GLU A 52 13.90 15.67 -1.38
C GLU A 52 12.61 15.94 -2.15
N PHE A 53 12.11 14.95 -2.91
CA PHE A 53 10.87 15.09 -3.68
C PHE A 53 9.61 15.24 -2.83
N VAL A 54 9.59 14.63 -1.63
CA VAL A 54 8.47 14.81 -0.69
C VAL A 54 8.45 16.22 -0.11
N LYS A 55 9.62 16.82 0.14
CA LYS A 55 9.73 18.19 0.66
C LYS A 55 9.56 19.25 -0.43
N HIS A 56 9.97 18.92 -1.65
CA HIS A 56 10.10 19.83 -2.78
C HIS A 56 9.61 19.14 -4.07
N GLU A 57 8.29 19.06 -4.26
CA GLU A 57 7.65 18.36 -5.39
C GLU A 57 8.08 18.96 -6.75
N GLU A 58 8.43 20.24 -6.80
CA GLU A 58 8.94 20.93 -7.99
C GLU A 58 10.23 20.30 -8.55
N LEU A 59 11.03 19.64 -7.70
CA LEU A 59 12.29 19.00 -8.09
C LEU A 59 12.08 17.69 -8.85
N LEU A 60 10.87 17.15 -8.89
CA LEU A 60 10.55 15.96 -9.69
C LEU A 60 10.83 16.18 -11.18
N LYS A 61 10.66 17.41 -11.69
CA LYS A 61 10.99 17.74 -13.08
C LYS A 61 12.49 17.68 -13.38
N MET A 62 13.32 17.67 -12.33
CA MET A 62 14.77 17.59 -12.40
C MET A 62 15.30 16.20 -11.98
N ASP A 63 14.42 15.21 -11.81
CA ASP A 63 14.83 13.84 -11.56
C ASP A 63 15.47 13.25 -12.83
N ALA A 64 16.79 13.07 -12.85
CA ALA A 64 17.52 12.57 -14.01
C ALA A 64 17.03 11.20 -14.52
N GLN A 65 16.38 10.40 -13.66
CA GLN A 65 15.90 9.05 -13.99
C GLN A 65 14.44 9.02 -14.42
N TRP A 66 13.76 10.17 -14.61
CA TRP A 66 12.34 10.24 -14.91
C TRP A 66 11.90 9.33 -16.08
N CYS A 67 12.74 9.13 -17.09
CA CYS A 67 12.47 8.31 -18.28
C CYS A 67 12.35 6.80 -17.96
N GLU A 68 12.96 6.32 -16.88
CA GLU A 68 12.83 4.92 -16.43
C GLU A 68 11.43 4.63 -15.88
N SER A 69 10.69 5.67 -15.49
CA SER A 69 9.31 5.54 -15.05
C SER A 69 8.33 5.25 -16.19
N GLY A 70 8.72 5.52 -17.46
CA GLY A 70 7.83 5.43 -18.63
C GLY A 70 6.93 6.65 -18.81
N ALA A 71 7.29 7.78 -18.22
CA ALA A 71 6.68 9.07 -18.52
C ALA A 71 7.09 9.57 -19.90
N ASP A 72 6.28 10.44 -20.49
CA ASP A 72 6.53 11.02 -21.82
C ASP A 72 7.42 12.28 -21.75
N SER A 73 7.45 12.94 -20.59
CA SER A 73 8.27 14.12 -20.30
C SER A 73 8.53 14.25 -18.79
N PRO A 74 9.46 15.14 -18.36
CA PRO A 74 9.64 15.47 -16.96
C PRO A 74 8.37 16.00 -16.28
N GLU A 75 7.53 16.75 -17.00
CA GLU A 75 6.24 17.24 -16.50
C GLU A 75 5.24 16.12 -16.30
N ASP A 76 5.17 15.17 -17.23
CA ASP A 76 4.33 13.98 -17.12
C ASP A 76 4.78 13.12 -15.92
N TYR A 77 6.09 12.94 -15.73
CA TYR A 77 6.63 12.27 -14.56
C TYR A 77 6.27 12.99 -13.25
N ALA A 78 6.50 14.30 -13.16
CA ALA A 78 6.16 15.08 -11.97
C ALA A 78 4.66 15.05 -11.67
N PHE A 79 3.81 14.99 -12.71
CA PHE A 79 2.39 14.77 -12.52
C PHE A 79 2.10 13.37 -11.94
N TRP A 80 2.72 12.30 -12.43
CA TRP A 80 2.37 10.96 -12.00
C TRP A 80 3.02 10.52 -10.68
N ALA A 81 4.32 10.73 -10.50
CA ALA A 81 5.12 10.13 -9.43
C ALA A 81 4.52 10.25 -8.01
N PRO A 82 3.97 11.41 -7.58
CA PRO A 82 3.37 11.55 -6.25
C PRO A 82 2.14 10.67 -6.00
N LYS A 83 1.52 10.12 -7.06
CA LYS A 83 0.19 9.51 -7.07
C LYS A 83 0.24 7.99 -7.27
N LEU A 84 1.44 7.43 -7.46
CA LEU A 84 1.66 6.04 -7.87
C LEU A 84 1.91 5.07 -6.70
N CYS A 85 1.78 5.46 -5.43
CA CYS A 85 2.01 4.56 -4.30
C CYS A 85 1.27 3.22 -4.42
N GLY A 86 0.00 3.23 -4.83
CA GLY A 86 -0.78 2.02 -5.07
C GLY A 86 -0.28 1.18 -6.25
N MET A 87 0.13 1.81 -7.35
CA MET A 87 0.71 1.10 -8.50
C MET A 87 2.10 0.57 -8.22
N ALA A 88 2.90 1.25 -7.40
CA ALA A 88 4.18 0.75 -6.94
C ALA A 88 3.97 -0.50 -6.08
N CYS A 89 3.02 -0.48 -5.14
CA CYS A 89 2.63 -1.66 -4.37
C CYS A 89 2.20 -2.82 -5.28
N PHE A 90 1.34 -2.55 -6.26
CA PHE A 90 0.89 -3.58 -7.19
C PHE A 90 2.02 -4.12 -8.08
N LYS A 91 2.92 -3.25 -8.54
CA LYS A 91 4.09 -3.65 -9.33
C LYS A 91 5.04 -4.55 -8.53
N MET A 92 5.25 -4.30 -7.24
CA MET A 92 6.00 -5.20 -6.35
C MET A 92 5.37 -6.59 -6.28
N ILE A 93 4.03 -6.66 -6.19
CA ILE A 93 3.28 -7.92 -6.20
C ILE A 93 3.49 -8.65 -7.53
N LEU A 94 3.31 -7.97 -8.67
CA LEU A 94 3.51 -8.55 -10.00
C LEU A 94 4.93 -9.11 -10.18
N LEU A 95 5.95 -8.34 -9.79
CA LEU A 95 7.35 -8.75 -9.91
C LEU A 95 7.69 -9.91 -8.99
N SER A 96 7.12 -9.98 -7.77
CA SER A 96 7.36 -11.09 -6.85
C SER A 96 6.84 -12.44 -7.36
N LEU A 97 5.91 -12.40 -8.32
CA LEU A 97 5.39 -13.58 -9.03
C LEU A 97 6.06 -13.81 -10.40
N GLY A 98 7.09 -13.03 -10.75
CA GLY A 98 7.76 -13.12 -12.05
C GLY A 98 6.92 -12.64 -13.23
N CYS A 99 5.83 -11.90 -12.99
CA CYS A 99 5.01 -11.34 -14.06
C CYS A 99 5.78 -10.24 -14.80
N ARG A 100 5.66 -10.21 -16.13
CA ARG A 100 6.03 -9.01 -16.91
C ARG A 100 5.11 -7.87 -16.51
N THR A 101 5.68 -6.69 -16.29
CA THR A 101 4.96 -5.49 -15.87
C THR A 101 5.42 -4.29 -16.70
N PRO A 102 4.51 -3.36 -17.07
CA PRO A 102 4.88 -2.07 -17.63
C PRO A 102 5.81 -1.26 -16.71
N LYS A 103 6.38 -0.18 -17.25
CA LYS A 103 7.02 0.85 -16.41
C LYS A 103 5.96 1.52 -15.50
N LEU A 104 6.39 2.18 -14.44
CA LEU A 104 5.47 2.55 -13.35
C LEU A 104 4.42 3.59 -13.77
N VAL A 105 4.81 4.60 -14.54
CA VAL A 105 3.90 5.61 -15.09
C VAL A 105 2.98 5.01 -16.14
N GLU A 106 3.50 4.14 -17.01
CA GLU A 106 2.68 3.38 -17.97
C GLU A 106 1.60 2.54 -17.26
N LEU A 107 1.96 1.85 -16.18
CA LEU A 107 1.02 1.10 -15.35
C LEU A 107 -0.03 2.02 -14.73
N GLY A 108 0.36 3.21 -14.27
CA GLY A 108 -0.55 4.26 -13.80
C GLY A 108 -1.53 4.74 -14.86
N LYS A 109 -1.05 5.01 -16.09
CA LYS A 109 -1.87 5.39 -17.24
C LYS A 109 -2.86 4.29 -17.62
N GLN A 110 -2.41 3.02 -17.66
CA GLN A 110 -3.30 1.87 -17.89
C GLN A 110 -4.38 1.74 -16.80
N ALA A 111 -3.99 1.92 -15.53
CA ALA A 111 -4.95 1.88 -14.42
C ALA A 111 -5.95 3.04 -14.51
N MET A 112 -5.53 4.24 -14.90
CA MET A 112 -6.42 5.38 -15.12
C MET A 112 -7.40 5.13 -16.28
N ALA A 113 -6.94 4.55 -17.39
CA ALA A 113 -7.82 4.14 -18.49
C ALA A 113 -8.87 3.11 -18.04
N ALA A 114 -8.53 2.27 -17.06
CA ALA A 114 -9.46 1.34 -16.41
C ALA A 114 -10.33 1.98 -15.30
N GLY A 115 -10.29 3.31 -15.12
CA GLY A 115 -11.08 4.04 -14.13
C GLY A 115 -10.55 3.97 -12.69
N CYS A 116 -9.29 3.56 -12.50
CA CYS A 116 -8.68 3.47 -11.16
C CYS A 116 -8.28 4.85 -10.60
N TYR A 117 -8.15 5.86 -11.46
CA TYR A 117 -7.83 7.22 -11.07
C TYR A 117 -8.81 8.18 -11.72
N LEU A 118 -9.22 9.20 -10.97
CA LEU A 118 -10.04 10.30 -11.48
C LEU A 118 -9.37 11.63 -11.15
N PRO A 119 -9.46 12.62 -12.04
CA PRO A 119 -9.10 14.00 -11.73
C PRO A 119 -9.86 14.51 -10.51
N ASP A 120 -9.22 15.32 -9.68
CA ASP A 120 -9.89 16.02 -8.59
C ASP A 120 -10.84 17.08 -9.19
N PRO A 121 -12.14 17.04 -8.86
CA PRO A 121 -13.12 17.99 -9.40
C PRO A 121 -12.81 19.45 -9.03
N LYS A 122 -12.04 19.70 -7.97
CA LYS A 122 -11.63 21.04 -7.54
C LYS A 122 -10.31 21.48 -8.17
N ASN A 123 -9.48 20.52 -8.62
CA ASN A 123 -8.21 20.80 -9.27
C ASN A 123 -7.88 19.67 -10.25
N PRO A 124 -8.24 19.80 -11.54
CA PRO A 124 -8.00 18.76 -12.54
C PRO A 124 -6.52 18.36 -12.72
N LYS A 125 -5.57 19.17 -12.21
CA LYS A 125 -4.13 18.83 -12.17
C LYS A 125 -3.77 17.86 -11.05
N ARG A 126 -4.74 17.43 -10.23
CA ARG A 126 -4.58 16.43 -9.17
C ARG A 126 -5.46 15.21 -9.46
N LEU A 127 -5.10 14.08 -8.87
CA LEU A 127 -5.95 12.89 -8.84
C LEU A 127 -6.47 12.69 -7.42
N ILE A 128 -7.68 12.16 -7.27
CA ILE A 128 -8.31 11.88 -5.97
C ILE A 128 -7.66 10.71 -5.20
N GLY A 129 -6.64 10.07 -5.79
CA GLY A 129 -6.01 8.85 -5.29
C GLY A 129 -6.54 7.60 -5.99
N LEU A 130 -5.90 6.45 -5.71
CA LEU A 130 -6.30 5.16 -6.30
C LEU A 130 -7.69 4.75 -5.78
N LEU A 131 -8.63 4.54 -6.70
CA LEU A 131 -9.95 4.02 -6.37
C LEU A 131 -9.88 2.49 -6.19
N HIS A 132 -10.05 2.04 -4.95
CA HIS A 132 -9.82 0.63 -4.60
C HIS A 132 -10.76 -0.36 -5.31
N LYS A 133 -12.03 0.01 -5.54
CA LYS A 133 -13.00 -0.88 -6.22
C LYS A 133 -12.67 -1.06 -7.71
N PRO A 134 -12.48 0.00 -8.51
CA PRO A 134 -11.96 -0.14 -9.87
C PRO A 134 -10.61 -0.86 -9.91
N PHE A 135 -9.71 -0.60 -8.95
CA PHE A 135 -8.43 -1.29 -8.88
C PHE A 135 -8.57 -2.81 -8.76
N LEU A 136 -9.51 -3.33 -7.97
CA LEU A 136 -9.75 -4.79 -7.92
C LEU A 136 -10.08 -5.37 -9.30
N LYS A 137 -10.96 -4.70 -10.06
CA LYS A 137 -11.30 -5.11 -11.43
C LYS A 137 -10.10 -5.03 -12.37
N PHE A 138 -9.29 -3.97 -12.25
CA PHE A 138 -8.06 -3.84 -13.03
C PHE A 138 -7.06 -4.97 -12.71
N ALA A 139 -6.91 -5.34 -11.44
CA ALA A 139 -6.04 -6.44 -11.03
C ALA A 139 -6.50 -7.81 -11.57
N GLU A 140 -7.79 -7.99 -11.87
CA GLU A 140 -8.29 -9.21 -12.50
C GLU A 140 -7.68 -9.45 -13.89
N ASN A 141 -7.35 -8.40 -14.64
CA ASN A 141 -6.67 -8.49 -15.94
C ASN A 141 -5.27 -9.10 -15.82
N PHE A 142 -4.68 -9.08 -14.61
CA PHE A 142 -3.39 -9.69 -14.30
C PHE A 142 -3.57 -11.06 -13.60
N GLY A 143 -4.78 -11.61 -13.60
CA GLY A 143 -5.09 -12.91 -13.01
C GLY A 143 -5.07 -12.90 -11.48
N PHE A 144 -5.55 -11.81 -10.85
CA PHE A 144 -5.79 -11.78 -9.41
C PHE A 144 -7.29 -11.81 -9.10
N HIS A 145 -7.62 -12.40 -7.96
CA HIS A 145 -8.82 -12.08 -7.23
C HIS A 145 -8.47 -11.10 -6.11
N GLY A 146 -9.47 -10.40 -5.58
CA GLY A 146 -9.24 -9.53 -4.45
C GLY A 146 -10.49 -9.13 -3.70
N LYS A 147 -10.30 -8.61 -2.50
CA LYS A 147 -11.36 -8.09 -1.64
C LYS A 147 -10.87 -6.84 -0.89
N LEU A 148 -11.80 -5.97 -0.54
CA LEU A 148 -11.54 -4.85 0.34
C LEU A 148 -12.01 -5.20 1.75
N ILE A 149 -11.14 -4.98 2.75
CA ILE A 149 -11.52 -5.12 4.15
C ILE A 149 -11.38 -3.78 4.85
N TRP A 150 -12.37 -3.46 5.67
CA TRP A 150 -12.58 -2.14 6.28
C TRP A 150 -12.85 -2.35 7.77
N HIS A 151 -12.46 -1.38 8.60
CA HIS A 151 -12.63 -1.40 10.05
C HIS A 151 -12.00 -2.64 10.68
N ILE A 152 -10.71 -2.88 10.39
CA ILE A 152 -9.98 -4.04 10.90
C ILE A 152 -8.88 -3.69 11.89
N CYS A 153 -8.58 -4.63 12.77
CA CYS A 153 -7.40 -4.63 13.63
C CYS A 153 -6.15 -5.23 12.93
N PRO A 154 -4.94 -5.05 13.50
CA PRO A 154 -3.69 -5.65 13.02
C PRO A 154 -3.74 -7.17 12.81
N CYS A 155 -4.45 -7.92 13.67
CA CYS A 155 -4.51 -9.38 13.56
C CYS A 155 -5.13 -9.85 12.23
N ALA A 156 -6.08 -9.09 11.68
CA ALA A 156 -6.68 -9.43 10.39
C ALA A 156 -5.67 -9.31 9.23
N ILE A 157 -4.73 -8.38 9.30
CA ILE A 157 -3.63 -8.27 8.33
C ILE A 157 -2.74 -9.52 8.44
N ALA A 158 -2.34 -9.88 9.66
CA ALA A 158 -1.50 -11.04 9.91
C ALA A 158 -2.17 -12.36 9.43
N SER A 159 -3.47 -12.55 9.69
CA SER A 159 -4.23 -13.71 9.21
C SER A 159 -4.27 -13.81 7.67
N GLU A 160 -4.34 -12.69 6.95
CA GLU A 160 -4.30 -12.72 5.48
C GLU A 160 -2.88 -13.02 4.96
N ILE A 161 -1.83 -12.56 5.65
CA ILE A 161 -0.44 -12.91 5.31
C ILE A 161 -0.18 -14.40 5.50
N LEU A 162 -0.71 -15.03 6.55
CA LEU A 162 -0.62 -16.49 6.76
C LEU A 162 -1.27 -17.30 5.63
N LYS A 163 -2.24 -16.71 4.92
CA LYS A 163 -2.89 -17.32 3.75
C LYS A 163 -2.11 -17.07 2.46
N ASN A 164 -0.91 -16.48 2.55
CA ASN A 164 -0.09 -16.03 1.43
C ASN A 164 -0.78 -14.98 0.53
N ASN A 165 -1.76 -14.23 1.08
CA ASN A 165 -2.41 -13.15 0.36
C ASN A 165 -1.57 -11.86 0.42
N PHE A 166 -1.54 -11.11 -0.68
CA PHE A 166 -0.84 -9.84 -0.77
C PHE A 166 -1.69 -8.70 -0.18
N ILE A 167 -1.08 -7.83 0.63
CA ILE A 167 -1.80 -6.81 1.39
C ILE A 167 -1.30 -5.41 1.07
N ILE A 168 -2.16 -4.57 0.49
CA ILE A 168 -1.91 -3.14 0.35
C ILE A 168 -2.70 -2.41 1.44
N ALA A 169 -2.01 -1.76 2.37
CA ALA A 169 -2.61 -1.05 3.48
C ALA A 169 -2.76 0.45 3.17
N SER A 170 -3.93 0.99 3.50
CA SER A 170 -4.18 2.43 3.45
C SER A 170 -3.71 3.11 4.73
N VAL A 171 -2.81 4.07 4.60
CA VAL A 171 -2.15 4.77 5.70
C VAL A 171 -2.09 6.27 5.44
N HIS A 172 -1.69 7.05 6.46
CA HIS A 172 -1.22 8.41 6.28
C HIS A 172 0.20 8.43 5.71
N HIS A 173 0.51 9.47 4.95
CA HIS A 173 1.79 9.61 4.28
C HIS A 173 2.95 9.90 5.24
N ASP A 174 2.66 10.36 6.46
CA ASP A 174 3.66 10.62 7.50
C ASP A 174 4.23 9.36 8.15
N MET A 175 3.75 8.17 7.75
CA MET A 175 4.39 6.90 8.07
C MET A 175 5.85 6.79 7.56
N ARG A 176 6.33 7.79 6.82
CA ARG A 176 7.75 7.98 6.48
C ARG A 176 8.61 8.37 7.68
N TYR A 177 8.01 9.01 8.69
CA TYR A 177 8.69 9.56 9.87
C TYR A 177 8.48 8.64 11.09
N ALA A 178 9.52 8.51 11.90
CA ALA A 178 9.44 7.77 13.16
C ALA A 178 8.47 8.44 14.14
N GLY A 179 7.61 7.65 14.80
CA GLY A 179 6.67 8.14 15.82
C GLY A 179 5.55 9.06 15.31
N ALA A 180 5.30 9.10 13.99
CA ALA A 180 4.27 9.95 13.41
C ALA A 180 2.88 9.68 13.99
N ARG A 181 2.14 10.76 14.30
CA ARG A 181 0.77 10.72 14.82
C ARG A 181 -0.10 11.71 14.07
N HIS A 182 -1.16 11.22 13.42
CA HIS A 182 -2.04 12.05 12.61
C HIS A 182 -3.52 11.74 12.84
N ASP A 183 -4.31 12.80 12.85
CA ASP A 183 -5.77 12.72 12.92
C ASP A 183 -6.37 12.20 11.61
N SER A 184 -5.75 12.56 10.48
CA SER A 184 -6.03 11.94 9.18
C SER A 184 -5.22 10.67 9.02
N LYS A 185 -5.88 9.56 8.69
CA LYS A 185 -5.25 8.25 8.51
C LYS A 185 -5.26 7.74 7.07
N GLN A 186 -5.47 8.62 6.09
CA GLN A 186 -5.59 8.26 4.67
C GLN A 186 -4.76 9.19 3.78
N GLY A 187 -4.46 8.72 2.57
CA GLY A 187 -3.74 9.51 1.56
C GLY A 187 -2.51 8.79 0.98
N HIS A 188 -2.15 7.63 1.52
CA HIS A 188 -1.02 6.82 1.04
C HIS A 188 -1.31 5.32 1.09
N LEU A 189 -0.56 4.55 0.30
CA LEU A 189 -0.65 3.09 0.24
C LEU A 189 0.74 2.49 0.43
N VAL A 190 0.83 1.46 1.28
CA VAL A 190 2.06 0.68 1.52
C VAL A 190 1.79 -0.80 1.31
N PHE A 191 2.81 -1.55 0.87
CA PHE A 191 2.72 -2.99 0.74
C PHE A 191 3.18 -3.65 2.04
N VAL A 192 2.27 -4.33 2.73
CA VAL A 192 2.59 -5.12 3.93
C VAL A 192 2.90 -6.55 3.51
N HIS A 193 4.13 -7.00 3.80
CA HIS A 193 4.62 -8.30 3.33
C HIS A 193 5.11 -9.22 4.46
N GLY A 194 4.97 -8.79 5.70
CA GLY A 194 5.24 -9.61 6.87
C GLY A 194 4.77 -8.97 8.17
N PHE A 195 4.83 -9.75 9.24
CA PHE A 195 4.53 -9.30 10.60
C PHE A 195 5.43 -10.01 11.61
N LYS A 196 5.55 -9.44 12.80
CA LYS A 196 6.27 -10.03 13.93
C LYS A 196 5.29 -10.36 15.07
N ILE A 197 5.47 -11.52 15.68
CA ILE A 197 4.80 -11.92 16.92
C ILE A 197 5.78 -11.83 18.08
N ASP A 198 5.31 -11.24 19.18
CA ASP A 198 6.01 -11.17 20.46
C ASP A 198 4.97 -11.28 21.60
N GLY A 199 5.21 -12.19 22.54
CA GLY A 199 4.29 -12.46 23.65
C GLY A 199 2.87 -12.82 23.20
N GLY A 200 2.74 -13.53 22.06
CA GLY A 200 1.44 -13.93 21.50
C GLY A 200 0.61 -12.78 20.90
N LYS A 201 1.22 -11.64 20.60
CA LYS A 201 0.59 -10.47 19.98
C LYS A 201 1.35 -10.02 18.74
N VAL A 202 0.67 -9.33 17.82
CA VAL A 202 1.32 -8.65 16.70
C VAL A 202 2.15 -7.48 17.23
N ALA A 203 3.48 -7.60 17.15
CA ALA A 203 4.42 -6.58 17.58
C ALA A 203 4.61 -5.47 16.52
N GLY A 204 4.39 -5.79 15.25
CA GLY A 204 4.52 -4.85 14.15
C GLY A 204 4.50 -5.52 12.79
N PHE A 205 4.69 -4.70 11.76
CA PHE A 205 4.61 -5.12 10.37
C PHE A 205 5.87 -4.76 9.60
N TYR A 206 6.20 -5.59 8.62
CA TYR A 206 7.21 -5.28 7.63
C TYR A 206 6.55 -4.78 6.36
N ILE A 207 7.00 -3.61 5.91
CA ILE A 207 6.42 -2.92 4.77
C ILE A 207 7.45 -2.54 3.72
N HIS A 208 6.99 -2.45 2.49
CA HIS A 208 7.59 -1.61 1.46
C HIS A 208 6.76 -0.33 1.35
N ASN A 209 7.38 0.82 1.63
CA ASN A 209 6.78 2.14 1.49
C ASN A 209 7.26 2.79 0.18
N PRO A 210 6.41 2.91 -0.85
CA PRO A 210 6.81 3.47 -2.15
C PRO A 210 7.39 4.87 -2.10
N SER A 211 7.05 5.65 -1.08
CA SER A 211 7.54 7.02 -0.87
C SER A 211 8.37 7.16 0.40
N GLY A 212 8.82 6.05 0.98
CA GLY A 212 9.69 6.07 2.16
C GLY A 212 10.97 6.84 1.87
N PHE A 213 11.70 7.21 2.93
CA PHE A 213 13.01 7.83 2.79
C PHE A 213 14.10 6.77 2.71
N PHE A 214 15.05 6.98 1.80
CA PHE A 214 16.10 6.02 1.51
C PHE A 214 16.94 5.69 2.74
N GLY A 215 17.16 4.40 2.99
CA GLY A 215 17.86 3.90 4.18
C GLY A 215 17.10 4.07 5.51
N ILE A 216 15.89 4.64 5.49
CA ILE A 216 15.11 4.95 6.70
C ILE A 216 13.79 4.18 6.73
N SER A 217 12.92 4.42 5.74
CA SER A 217 11.52 3.96 5.77
C SER A 217 11.01 3.39 4.46
N GLN A 218 11.89 3.01 3.52
CA GLN A 218 11.54 2.47 2.19
C GLN A 218 11.29 0.96 2.16
N GLU A 219 12.38 0.20 2.07
CA GLU A 219 12.38 -1.22 1.78
C GLU A 219 12.43 -2.02 3.08
N ASN A 220 11.59 -3.06 3.17
CA ASN A 220 11.56 -4.03 4.27
C ASN A 220 11.56 -3.35 5.65
N HIS A 221 10.88 -2.21 5.74
CA HIS A 221 10.89 -1.36 6.91
C HIS A 221 9.97 -1.97 7.96
N PHE A 222 10.52 -2.25 9.15
CA PHE A 222 9.72 -2.70 10.28
C PHE A 222 9.06 -1.51 10.95
N VAL A 223 7.75 -1.58 11.13
CA VAL A 223 6.96 -0.57 11.83
C VAL A 223 6.30 -1.21 13.05
N PRO A 224 6.62 -0.77 14.27
CA PRO A 224 5.94 -1.20 15.49
C PRO A 224 4.42 -1.03 15.36
N VAL A 225 3.66 -1.92 16.00
CA VAL A 225 2.21 -1.97 15.84
C VAL A 225 1.53 -0.65 16.23
N ASP A 226 2.02 0.04 17.26
CA ASP A 226 1.46 1.31 17.71
C ASP A 226 1.70 2.42 16.68
N ASP A 227 2.91 2.49 16.11
CA ASP A 227 3.24 3.45 15.05
C ASP A 227 2.43 3.18 13.77
N PHE A 228 2.27 1.90 13.41
CA PHE A 228 1.41 1.50 12.30
C PHE A 228 -0.03 1.97 12.54
N LEU A 229 -0.59 1.75 13.72
CA LEU A 229 -1.96 2.14 14.09
C LEU A 229 -2.18 3.66 14.14
N ASN A 230 -1.14 4.43 14.43
CA ASN A 230 -1.19 5.90 14.38
C ASN A 230 -1.46 6.40 12.97
N CYS A 231 -0.94 5.72 11.95
CA CYS A 231 -1.11 6.10 10.54
C CYS A 231 -2.17 5.27 9.79
N PHE A 232 -2.57 4.10 10.29
CA PHE A 232 -3.41 3.16 9.56
C PHE A 232 -4.90 3.55 9.51
N SER A 233 -5.47 3.53 8.30
CA SER A 233 -6.86 3.94 8.07
C SER A 233 -7.90 2.88 8.48
N GLY A 234 -7.48 1.69 8.92
CA GLY A 234 -8.38 0.55 9.11
C GLY A 234 -8.84 -0.09 7.79
N ARG A 235 -8.19 0.20 6.64
CA ARG A 235 -8.60 -0.32 5.33
C ARG A 235 -7.43 -1.01 4.64
N ILE A 236 -7.68 -2.18 4.08
CA ILE A 236 -6.73 -2.93 3.25
C ILE A 236 -7.36 -3.39 1.95
N ILE A 237 -6.51 -3.52 0.94
CA ILE A 237 -6.77 -4.25 -0.28
C ILE A 237 -6.03 -5.59 -0.15
N VAL A 238 -6.77 -6.68 -0.30
CA VAL A 238 -6.20 -8.03 -0.28
C VAL A 238 -6.29 -8.59 -1.69
N LEU A 239 -5.17 -9.12 -2.19
CA LEU A 239 -5.07 -9.75 -3.50
C LEU A 239 -4.53 -11.18 -3.35
N TRP A 240 -5.02 -12.10 -4.16
CA TRP A 240 -4.48 -13.45 -4.29
C TRP A 240 -4.58 -13.91 -5.74
N LYS A 241 -3.74 -14.86 -6.14
CA LYS A 241 -3.75 -15.38 -7.51
C LYS A 241 -5.05 -16.16 -7.76
N LYS A 242 -5.63 -15.99 -8.95
CA LYS A 242 -6.72 -16.86 -9.43
C LYS A 242 -6.25 -18.30 -9.56
#